data_AF-A0A2D9ZXC6-F1
#
_entry.id   AF-A0A2D9ZXC6-F1
#
_cell.length_a   1.000
_cell.length_b   1.000
_cell.length_c   1.000
_cell.angle_alpha   90.00
_cell.angle_beta   90.00
_cell.angle_gamma   90.00
#
_symmetry.space_group_name_H-M   'P 1'
#
loop_
_entity.id
_entity.type
_entity.pdbx_description
1 polymer ?
#
loop_
_entity_poly.entity_id
_entity_poly.type
_entity_poly.pdbx_seq_one_letter_code
_entity_poly.pdbx_strand_id
1 'polypeptide(L)'
;MMHDHFNGVWVPKKAYTIADWLIYETQLQAGHGLAVHLGLNPGVDNHNAVRIWVHRQMQQWPPEHQTLGDLKSGFISLIPSELL
;
A
#
# COMPACT_ATOMS: atom_id res chain seq x y z
N MET A 1 -8.98 4.35 -21.88
CA MET A 1 -8.62 4.04 -20.48
C MET A 1 -7.79 5.21 -19.97
N MET A 2 -8.29 5.98 -18.99
CA MET A 2 -7.53 7.09 -18.41
C MET A 2 -6.51 6.52 -17.42
N HIS A 3 -5.24 6.79 -17.68
CA HIS A 3 -4.12 6.53 -16.77
C HIS A 3 -3.75 7.88 -16.15
N ASP A 4 -4.09 8.08 -14.88
CA ASP A 4 -3.65 9.26 -14.15
C ASP A 4 -2.17 9.08 -13.77
N HIS A 5 -1.32 9.84 -14.46
CA HIS A 5 0.12 9.90 -14.22
C HIS A 5 0.40 10.85 -13.05
N PHE A 6 0.73 10.31 -11.87
CA PHE A 6 1.44 11.06 -10.83
C PHE A 6 2.52 10.17 -10.20
N ASN A 7 3.79 10.50 -10.49
CA ASN A 7 5.03 9.93 -9.98
C ASN A 7 5.20 8.39 -10.07
N GLY A 8 5.56 7.91 -11.26
CA GLY A 8 6.48 6.78 -11.46
C GLY A 8 5.99 5.36 -11.11
N VAL A 9 4.85 5.21 -10.44
CA VAL A 9 4.33 3.91 -10.02
C VAL A 9 3.05 3.60 -10.78
N TRP A 10 3.14 2.68 -11.75
CA TRP A 10 1.99 2.25 -12.54
C TRP A 10 1.22 1.15 -11.81
N VAL A 11 0.18 1.54 -11.05
CA VAL A 11 -0.75 0.62 -10.37
C VAL A 11 -2.17 0.75 -10.93
N PRO A 12 -2.96 -0.34 -10.99
CA PRO A 12 -4.36 -0.28 -11.41
C PRO A 12 -5.19 0.64 -10.51
N LYS A 13 -6.19 1.33 -11.08
CA LYS A 13 -7.09 2.24 -10.35
C LYS A 13 -7.69 1.61 -9.08
N LYS A 14 -8.06 0.33 -9.11
CA LYS A 14 -8.57 -0.40 -7.94
C LYS A 14 -7.54 -0.48 -6.82
N ALA A 15 -6.28 -0.79 -7.13
CA ALA A 15 -5.21 -0.83 -6.14
C ALA A 15 -4.96 0.56 -5.53
N TYR A 16 -5.06 1.61 -6.36
CA TYR A 16 -4.93 2.98 -5.89
C TYR A 16 -6.04 3.35 -4.89
N THR A 17 -7.30 3.09 -5.21
CA THR A 17 -8.43 3.37 -4.32
C THR A 17 -8.33 2.62 -2.99
N ILE A 18 -7.92 1.34 -3.03
CA ILE A 18 -7.72 0.54 -1.82
C ILE A 18 -6.53 1.07 -0.99
N ALA A 19 -5.45 1.47 -1.65
CA ALA A 19 -4.29 2.06 -0.99
C ALA A 19 -4.62 3.38 -0.30
N ASP A 20 -5.36 4.29 -0.96
CA ASP A 20 -5.79 5.55 -0.36
C ASP A 20 -6.72 5.31 0.85
N TRP A 21 -7.64 4.34 0.76
CA TRP A 21 -8.44 3.91 1.91
C TRP A 21 -7.55 3.43 3.07
N LEU A 22 -6.56 2.58 2.78
CA LEU A 22 -5.66 2.04 3.81
C LEU A 22 -4.80 3.13 4.46
N ILE A 23 -4.29 4.08 3.68
CA ILE A 23 -3.55 5.25 4.16
C ILE A 23 -4.42 6.08 5.09
N TYR A 24 -5.67 6.35 4.69
CA TYR A 24 -6.63 7.09 5.52
C TYR A 24 -6.95 6.37 6.83
N GLU A 25 -7.25 5.06 6.76
CA GLU A 25 -7.61 4.23 7.92
C GLU A 25 -6.50 4.06 8.95
N THR A 26 -5.25 4.13 8.50
CA THR A 26 -4.07 3.99 9.35
C THR A 26 -3.47 5.33 9.74
N GLN A 27 -4.02 6.44 9.24
CA GLN A 27 -3.48 7.79 9.41
C GLN A 27 -2.00 7.90 9.02
N LEU A 28 -1.57 7.06 8.06
CA LEU A 28 -0.17 6.96 7.67
C LEU A 28 0.32 8.27 7.09
N GLN A 29 1.33 8.84 7.74
CA GLN A 29 1.91 10.11 7.33
C GLN A 29 2.71 9.97 6.03
N ALA A 30 2.69 11.04 5.23
CA ALA A 30 3.64 11.20 4.14
C ALA A 30 5.07 11.23 4.70
N GLY A 31 6.05 10.72 3.94
CA GLY A 31 7.42 10.59 4.42
C GLY A 31 8.10 9.37 3.85
N HIS A 32 9.11 8.87 4.56
CA HIS A 32 9.91 7.71 4.16
C HIS A 32 10.11 6.76 5.34
N GLY A 33 10.59 5.55 5.06
CA GLY A 33 10.90 4.52 6.06
C GLY A 33 10.00 3.30 5.99
N LEU A 34 8.77 3.44 5.49
CA LEU A 34 7.84 2.31 5.38
C LEU A 34 8.28 1.27 4.31
N ALA A 35 8.91 1.73 3.22
CA ALA A 35 9.20 0.89 2.07
C ALA A 35 10.02 -0.37 2.40
N VAL A 36 11.00 -0.26 3.32
CA VAL A 36 11.82 -1.40 3.75
C VAL A 36 11.00 -2.48 4.46
N HIS A 37 10.03 -2.08 5.28
CA HIS A 37 9.14 -3.01 5.97
C HIS A 37 8.20 -3.75 5.01
N LEU A 38 7.88 -3.14 3.88
CA LEU A 38 7.05 -3.71 2.83
C LEU A 38 7.84 -4.50 1.77
N GLY A 39 9.15 -4.67 1.94
CA GLY A 39 10.02 -5.36 0.97
C GLY A 39 10.15 -4.58 -0.35
N LEU A 40 10.21 -3.25 -0.27
CA LEU A 40 10.32 -2.32 -1.38
C LEU A 40 11.65 -1.55 -1.31
N ASN A 41 11.96 -0.82 -2.39
CA ASN A 41 13.15 0.03 -2.45
C ASN A 41 13.04 1.15 -1.37
N PRO A 42 14.06 1.36 -0.52
CA PRO A 42 14.03 2.37 0.55
C PRO A 42 13.76 3.80 0.08
N GLY A 43 14.05 4.13 -1.19
CA GLY A 43 13.82 5.45 -1.77
C GLY A 43 12.37 5.75 -2.13
N VAL A 44 11.45 4.81 -1.94
CA VAL A 44 10.01 5.01 -2.18
C VAL A 44 9.38 5.65 -0.94
N ASP A 45 8.63 6.73 -1.15
CA ASP A 45 7.87 7.35 -0.06
C ASP A 45 6.76 6.44 0.47
N ASN A 46 6.30 6.70 1.68
CA ASN A 46 5.35 5.84 2.40
C ASN A 46 4.07 5.59 1.60
N HIS A 47 3.49 6.60 0.95
CA HIS A 47 2.21 6.46 0.25
C HIS A 47 2.38 5.64 -1.03
N ASN A 48 3.44 5.88 -1.80
CA ASN A 48 3.76 5.04 -2.95
C ASN A 48 4.16 3.63 -2.54
N ALA A 49 4.81 3.44 -1.40
CA ALA A 49 5.12 2.13 -0.85
C ALA A 49 3.84 1.33 -0.57
N VAL A 50 2.84 1.96 0.05
CA VAL A 50 1.51 1.34 0.26
C VAL A 50 0.86 0.97 -1.06
N ARG A 51 0.87 1.87 -2.06
CA ARG A 51 0.26 1.60 -3.38
C ARG A 51 0.88 0.39 -4.08
N ILE A 52 2.21 0.29 -4.07
CA ILE A 52 2.91 -0.87 -4.65
C ILE A 52 2.57 -2.13 -3.87
N TRP A 53 2.60 -2.06 -2.53
CA TRP A 53 2.34 -3.21 -1.68
C TRP A 53 0.91 -3.74 -1.86
N VAL A 54 -0.10 -2.87 -1.88
CA VAL A 54 -1.51 -3.25 -2.15
C VAL A 54 -1.64 -3.90 -3.52
N HIS A 55 -0.98 -3.34 -4.54
CA HIS A 55 -1.00 -3.95 -5.87
C HIS A 55 -0.39 -5.36 -5.88
N ARG A 56 0.73 -5.58 -5.17
CA ARG A 56 1.34 -6.91 -5.02
C ARG A 56 0.39 -7.89 -4.32
N GLN A 57 -0.26 -7.47 -3.24
CA GLN A 57 -1.20 -8.35 -2.52
C GLN A 57 -2.37 -8.75 -3.42
N MET A 58 -2.92 -7.81 -4.21
CA MET A 58 -3.99 -8.13 -5.17
C MET A 58 -3.60 -9.15 -6.24
N GLN A 59 -2.32 -9.26 -6.57
CA GLN A 59 -1.81 -10.25 -7.54
C GLN A 59 -1.50 -11.60 -6.91
N GLN A 60 -1.16 -11.62 -5.61
CA GLN A 60 -0.60 -12.80 -4.94
C GLN A 60 -1.61 -13.49 -4.01
N TRP A 61 -2.59 -12.76 -3.47
CA TRP A 61 -3.52 -13.33 -2.49
C TRP A 61 -4.64 -14.12 -3.15
N PRO A 62 -5.01 -15.28 -2.58
CA PRO A 62 -6.20 -16.02 -2.99
C PRO A 62 -7.45 -15.14 -2.86
N PRO A 63 -8.43 -15.23 -3.77
CA PRO A 63 -9.66 -14.43 -3.74
C PRO A 63 -10.38 -14.42 -2.38
N GLU A 64 -10.36 -15.55 -1.67
CA GLU A 64 -10.94 -15.77 -0.35
C GLU A 64 -10.30 -14.95 0.78
N HIS A 65 -9.09 -14.40 0.56
CA HIS A 65 -8.36 -13.55 1.51
C HIS A 65 -8.22 -12.09 1.03
N GLN A 66 -8.90 -11.71 -0.05
CA GLN A 66 -8.84 -10.34 -0.60
C GLN A 66 -9.88 -9.40 0.04
N THR A 67 -10.18 -9.54 1.34
CA THR A 67 -11.03 -8.55 2.02
C THR A 67 -10.21 -7.33 2.43
N LEU A 68 -10.88 -6.18 2.57
CA LEU A 68 -10.25 -4.97 3.10
C LEU A 68 -9.74 -5.17 4.54
N GLY A 69 -10.44 -6.00 5.34
CA GLY A 69 -10.05 -6.31 6.72
C GLY A 69 -8.76 -7.14 6.80
N ASP A 70 -8.63 -8.15 5.94
CA ASP A 70 -7.42 -8.97 5.84
C ASP A 70 -6.23 -8.12 5.38
N LEU A 71 -6.45 -7.26 4.38
CA LEU A 71 -5.43 -6.35 3.87
C LEU A 71 -4.94 -5.39 4.96
N LYS A 72 -5.85 -4.78 5.72
CA LYS A 72 -5.51 -3.88 6.83
C LYS A 72 -4.75 -4.63 7.92
N SER A 73 -5.19 -5.82 8.30
CA SER A 73 -4.54 -6.63 9.34
C SER A 73 -3.13 -7.06 8.93
N GLY A 74 -2.95 -7.51 7.68
CA GLY A 74 -1.65 -7.85 7.11
C GLY A 74 -0.73 -6.65 6.94
N PHE A 75 -1.28 -5.46 6.69
CA PHE A 75 -0.50 -4.24 6.65
C PHE A 75 0.00 -3.84 8.05
N ILE A 76 -0.90 -3.81 9.04
CA ILE A 76 -0.58 -3.43 10.42
C ILE A 76 0.44 -4.39 11.06
N SER A 77 0.43 -5.68 10.71
CA SER A 77 1.41 -6.63 11.25
C SER A 77 2.84 -6.44 10.72
N LEU A 78 3.01 -5.72 9.60
CA LEU A 78 4.31 -5.49 8.97
C LEU A 78 4.94 -4.16 9.37
N ILE A 79 4.15 -3.21 9.85
CA ILE A 79 4.61 -1.84 10.11
C ILE A 79 4.97 -1.63 11.59
N PRO A 80 6.09 -0.94 11.88
CA PRO A 80 6.40 -0.51 13.23
C PRO A 80 5.30 0.40 13.78
N SER A 81 4.98 0.26 15.07
CA SER A 81 4.00 1.11 15.75
C SER A 81 4.39 2.59 15.77
N GLU A 82 5.65 2.93 15.53
CA GLU A 82 6.16 4.30 15.44
C GLU A 82 5.78 5.01 14.14
N LEU A 83 5.34 4.26 13.12
CA LEU A 83 4.91 4.78 11.82
C LEU A 83 3.38 4.89 11.69
N LEU A 84 2.64 4.50 12.74
CA LEU A 84 1.19 4.59 12.89
C LEU A 84 0.83 5.76 13.81
#